data_AF-A0A6A4WH22-F1
#
_entry.id   AF-A0A6A4WH22-F1
#
_cell.length_a   1.000
_cell.length_b   1.000
_cell.length_c   1.000
_cell.angle_alpha   90.00
_cell.angle_beta   90.00
_cell.angle_gamma   90.00
#
_symmetry.space_group_name_H-M   'P 1'
#
loop_
_entity.id
_entity.type
_entity.pdbx_description
1 polymer ?
#
loop_
_entity_poly.entity_id
_entity_poly.type
_entity_poly.pdbx_seq_one_letter_code
_entity_poly.pdbx_strand_id
1 'polypeptide(L)'
;MLSPVRSGVMATEVLLLTANVGSIFEDPDHMLKIWIDEFLKLIRERRPEFVALHCQEVGGKNYETSMQHVDSFVRDVLASPEIDSQFDRAVILLDKDFNRAASFTALGNLYLISRRLQQADLWDWAAERYRPVEGHEVHTGDLAAISEADKDKFPQEYFPNCKWSRKGYLRTRWRIRGTEIDLVNIHLFHDACNMIAIETSPSPYSENRRRALQHTLDRFHADRHSNVPFFIFGDFNFRVNAHGVVKVIGGVIRLS
;
A
#
# COMPACT_ATOMS: atom_id res chain seq x y z
N MET A 1 38.59 0.31 -27.05
CA MET A 1 37.22 0.06 -27.52
C MET A 1 36.79 -1.30 -26.96
N LEU A 2 36.16 -1.32 -25.80
CA LEU A 2 35.56 -2.52 -25.22
C LEU A 2 34.18 -2.09 -24.72
N SER A 3 33.17 -2.35 -25.54
CA SER A 3 31.78 -2.26 -25.10
C SER A 3 31.51 -3.38 -24.10
N PRO A 4 30.88 -3.10 -22.95
CA PRO A 4 30.43 -4.18 -22.09
C PRO A 4 29.24 -4.87 -22.75
N VAL A 5 29.37 -6.18 -22.93
CA VAL A 5 28.28 -7.08 -23.30
C VAL A 5 27.23 -6.99 -22.18
N ARG A 6 26.13 -6.28 -22.43
CA ARG A 6 24.94 -6.37 -21.58
C ARG A 6 24.36 -7.76 -21.76
N SER A 7 24.52 -8.62 -20.76
CA SER A 7 23.75 -9.86 -20.65
C SER A 7 22.25 -9.52 -20.75
N GLY A 8 21.57 -10.06 -21.75
CA GLY A 8 20.22 -9.69 -22.21
C GLY A 8 19.06 -10.09 -21.30
N VAL A 9 19.14 -9.83 -20.00
CA VAL A 9 17.96 -9.82 -19.13
C VAL A 9 17.39 -8.41 -19.13
N MET A 10 16.27 -8.22 -19.83
CA MET A 10 15.51 -6.96 -19.78
C MET A 10 14.97 -6.78 -18.35
N ALA A 11 15.60 -5.91 -17.57
CA ALA A 11 15.14 -5.54 -16.24
C ALA A 11 13.75 -4.86 -16.34
N THR A 12 12.79 -5.32 -15.55
CA THR A 12 11.47 -4.67 -15.45
C THR A 12 11.54 -3.48 -14.53
N GLU A 13 11.12 -2.31 -15.02
CA GLU A 13 11.05 -1.11 -14.18
C GLU A 13 9.75 -1.14 -13.35
N VAL A 14 9.89 -1.35 -12.04
CA VAL A 14 8.79 -1.46 -11.08
C VAL A 14 8.76 -0.19 -10.23
N LEU A 15 7.58 0.43 -10.11
CA LEU A 15 7.34 1.60 -9.27
C LEU A 15 6.43 1.23 -8.11
N LEU A 16 6.96 1.28 -6.88
CA LEU A 16 6.21 1.05 -5.64
C LEU A 16 5.94 2.39 -4.95
N LEU A 17 4.67 2.69 -4.71
CA LEU A 17 4.20 3.96 -4.14
C LEU A 17 3.27 3.67 -2.98
N THR A 18 3.38 4.45 -1.91
CA THR A 18 2.39 4.43 -0.82
C THR A 18 1.90 5.83 -0.52
N ALA A 19 0.62 5.97 -0.22
CA ALA A 19 0.03 7.21 0.24
C ALA A 19 -1.11 6.95 1.24
N ASN A 20 -1.05 7.59 2.41
CA ASN A 20 -2.24 7.74 3.22
C ASN A 20 -3.08 8.86 2.59
N VAL A 21 -4.22 8.48 2.00
CA VAL A 21 -5.08 9.34 1.18
C VAL A 21 -6.27 9.89 1.95
N GLY A 22 -6.28 9.73 3.28
CA GLY A 22 -7.42 10.09 4.14
C GLY A 22 -7.84 11.56 3.98
N SER A 23 -6.89 12.48 4.13
CA SER A 23 -7.16 13.92 3.97
C SER A 23 -7.49 14.30 2.53
N ILE A 24 -6.99 13.57 1.55
CA ILE A 24 -7.20 13.88 0.12
C ILE A 24 -8.67 13.69 -0.24
N PHE A 25 -9.31 12.65 0.29
CA PHE A 25 -10.74 12.39 0.09
C PHE A 25 -11.67 13.31 0.91
N GLU A 26 -11.13 14.17 1.77
CA GLU A 26 -11.87 15.20 2.51
C GLU A 26 -11.92 16.55 1.77
N ASP A 27 -11.06 16.77 0.77
CA ASP A 27 -11.08 17.95 -0.13
C ASP A 27 -10.87 17.52 -1.59
N PRO A 28 -11.89 16.88 -2.20
CA PRO A 28 -11.79 16.35 -3.56
C PRO A 28 -11.62 17.43 -4.62
N ASP A 29 -12.12 18.65 -4.39
CA ASP A 29 -12.09 19.73 -5.39
C ASP A 29 -10.68 20.34 -5.56
N HIS A 30 -9.83 20.25 -4.52
CA HIS A 30 -8.48 20.81 -4.57
C HIS A 30 -7.39 19.74 -4.35
N MET A 31 -7.37 19.10 -3.18
CA MET A 31 -6.26 18.21 -2.81
C MET A 31 -6.20 16.95 -3.69
N LEU A 32 -7.36 16.34 -3.99
CA LEU A 32 -7.41 15.16 -4.85
C LEU A 32 -6.90 15.45 -6.26
N LYS A 33 -7.29 16.58 -6.83
CA LYS A 33 -6.83 17.00 -8.15
C LYS A 33 -5.32 17.19 -8.19
N ILE A 34 -4.76 17.93 -7.23
CA ILE A 34 -3.30 18.16 -7.13
C ILE A 34 -2.57 16.82 -6.98
N TRP A 35 -3.10 15.91 -6.18
CA TRP A 35 -2.49 14.61 -5.96
C TRP A 35 -2.49 13.74 -7.22
N ILE A 36 -3.62 13.69 -7.95
CA ILE A 36 -3.71 12.99 -9.23
C ILE A 36 -2.71 13.59 -10.23
N ASP A 37 -2.66 14.91 -10.36
CA ASP A 37 -1.75 15.58 -11.31
C ASP A 37 -0.28 15.23 -11.05
N GLU A 38 0.16 15.23 -9.79
CA GLU A 38 1.53 14.83 -9.42
C GLU A 38 1.78 13.33 -9.62
N PHE A 39 0.79 12.48 -9.32
CA PHE A 39 0.89 11.04 -9.61
C PHE A 39 1.05 10.77 -11.11
N LEU A 40 0.20 11.38 -11.95
CA LEU A 40 0.25 11.21 -13.41
C LEU A 40 1.55 11.77 -13.99
N LYS A 41 2.03 12.91 -13.48
CA LYS A 41 3.34 13.46 -13.86
C LYS A 41 4.48 12.49 -13.57
N LEU A 42 4.50 11.87 -12.38
CA LEU A 42 5.49 10.85 -12.03
C LEU A 42 5.44 9.66 -12.99
N ILE A 43 4.24 9.17 -13.32
CA ILE A 43 4.04 8.07 -14.27
C ILE A 43 4.58 8.43 -15.66
N ARG A 44 4.30 9.64 -16.14
CA ARG A 44 4.78 10.14 -17.43
C ARG A 44 6.31 10.23 -17.49
N GLU A 45 6.94 10.71 -16.42
CA GLU A 45 8.40 10.88 -16.35
C GLU A 45 9.14 9.56 -16.20
N ARG A 46 8.63 8.64 -15.38
CA ARG A 46 9.29 7.37 -15.06
C ARG A 46 8.98 6.25 -16.05
N ARG A 47 7.82 6.30 -16.71
CA ARG A 47 7.35 5.27 -17.66
C ARG A 47 7.55 3.82 -17.17
N PRO A 48 7.10 3.47 -15.94
CA PRO A 48 7.32 2.15 -15.39
C PRO A 48 6.58 1.07 -16.20
N GLU A 49 7.04 -0.18 -16.10
CA GLU A 49 6.37 -1.34 -16.68
C GLU A 49 5.33 -1.95 -15.73
N PHE A 50 5.53 -1.81 -14.42
CA PHE A 50 4.59 -2.24 -13.38
C PHE A 50 4.53 -1.18 -12.28
N VAL A 51 3.33 -0.80 -11.89
CA VAL A 51 3.08 0.15 -10.78
C VAL A 51 2.31 -0.56 -9.69
N ALA A 52 2.72 -0.37 -8.44
CA ALA A 52 1.94 -0.70 -7.27
C ALA A 52 1.74 0.54 -6.43
N LEU A 53 0.51 1.05 -6.39
CA LEU A 53 0.11 2.17 -5.55
C LEU A 53 -0.72 1.62 -4.38
N HIS A 54 -0.19 1.75 -3.17
CA HIS A 54 -0.81 1.32 -1.92
C HIS A 54 -1.39 2.54 -1.20
N CYS A 55 -2.70 2.56 -1.06
CA CYS A 55 -3.45 3.61 -0.40
C CYS A 55 -3.92 3.15 0.99
N GLN A 56 -3.83 4.04 1.97
CA GLN A 56 -4.44 3.88 3.29
C GLN A 56 -5.49 4.95 3.52
N GLU A 57 -6.51 4.67 4.33
CA GLU A 57 -7.64 5.59 4.58
C GLU A 57 -8.41 5.96 3.31
N VAL A 58 -8.62 4.98 2.44
CA VAL A 58 -9.48 5.14 1.27
C VAL A 58 -10.88 5.59 1.71
N GLY A 59 -11.39 6.64 1.07
CA GLY A 59 -12.65 7.29 1.42
C GLY A 59 -12.59 8.21 2.64
N GLY A 60 -11.41 8.52 3.17
CA GLY A 60 -11.25 9.54 4.22
C GLY A 60 -11.67 9.08 5.63
N LYS A 61 -11.75 10.04 6.56
CA LYS A 61 -12.26 9.76 7.92
C LYS A 61 -13.78 9.69 7.94
N ASN A 62 -14.45 10.48 7.08
CA ASN A 62 -15.90 10.49 6.91
C ASN A 62 -16.33 9.64 5.69
N TYR A 63 -16.06 8.34 5.77
CA TYR A 63 -16.26 7.41 4.63
C TYR A 63 -17.71 7.35 4.13
N GLU A 64 -18.72 7.54 4.98
CA GLU A 64 -20.13 7.49 4.59
C GLU A 64 -20.47 8.52 3.51
N THR A 65 -19.82 9.69 3.54
CA THR A 65 -20.03 10.77 2.57
C THR A 65 -19.00 10.77 1.46
N SER A 66 -17.78 10.29 1.73
CA SER A 66 -16.64 10.44 0.82
C SER A 66 -16.41 9.25 -0.11
N MET A 67 -17.05 8.11 0.11
CA MET A 67 -16.86 6.91 -0.71
C MET A 67 -17.26 7.08 -2.19
N GLN A 68 -18.16 8.01 -2.50
CA GLN A 68 -18.50 8.37 -3.88
C GLN A 68 -17.29 8.97 -4.65
N HIS A 69 -16.40 9.66 -3.95
CA HIS A 69 -15.21 10.28 -4.56
C HIS A 69 -14.14 9.23 -4.89
N VAL A 70 -14.15 8.07 -4.21
CA VAL A 70 -13.24 6.96 -4.50
C VAL A 70 -13.54 6.36 -5.89
N ASP A 71 -14.81 6.23 -6.26
CA ASP A 71 -15.17 5.69 -7.57
C ASP A 71 -14.85 6.68 -8.69
N SER A 72 -15.07 7.99 -8.46
CA SER A 72 -14.61 9.01 -9.40
C SER A 72 -13.10 8.98 -9.53
N PHE A 73 -12.36 8.93 -8.43
CA PHE A 73 -10.91 8.84 -8.44
C PHE A 73 -10.39 7.69 -9.30
N VAL A 74 -10.91 6.47 -9.10
CA VAL A 74 -10.51 5.30 -9.91
C VAL A 74 -10.77 5.54 -11.39
N ARG A 75 -11.98 6.01 -11.72
CA ARG A 75 -12.37 6.29 -13.10
C ARG A 75 -11.48 7.36 -13.73
N ASP A 76 -11.23 8.46 -13.01
CA ASP A 76 -10.50 9.62 -13.51
C ASP A 76 -9.01 9.27 -13.71
N VAL A 77 -8.42 8.47 -12.82
CA VAL A 77 -7.06 7.93 -12.99
C VAL A 77 -6.98 7.00 -14.20
N LEU A 78 -7.87 6.01 -14.32
CA LEU A 78 -7.84 5.05 -15.43
C LEU A 78 -8.14 5.69 -16.78
N ALA A 79 -8.98 6.73 -16.82
CA ALA A 79 -9.32 7.46 -18.04
C ALA A 79 -8.29 8.53 -18.42
N SER A 80 -7.26 8.77 -17.59
CA SER A 80 -6.26 9.78 -17.89
C SER A 80 -5.38 9.38 -19.09
N PRO A 81 -5.00 10.33 -19.96
CA PRO A 81 -4.14 10.04 -21.13
C PRO A 81 -2.79 9.42 -20.74
N GLU A 82 -2.22 9.82 -19.61
CA GLU A 82 -0.96 9.28 -19.08
C GLU A 82 -1.06 7.79 -18.74
N ILE A 83 -2.20 7.34 -18.23
CA ILE A 83 -2.44 5.92 -17.94
C ILE A 83 -2.82 5.17 -19.23
N ASP A 84 -3.82 5.65 -19.96
CA ASP A 84 -4.34 4.99 -21.17
C ASP A 84 -3.26 4.74 -22.22
N SER A 85 -2.33 5.69 -22.42
CA SER A 85 -1.26 5.56 -23.41
C SER A 85 -0.17 4.54 -23.05
N GLN A 86 -0.06 4.13 -21.78
CA GLN A 86 1.06 3.33 -21.26
C GLN A 86 0.66 1.96 -20.70
N PHE A 87 -0.54 1.85 -20.16
CA PHE A 87 -1.05 0.66 -19.47
C PHE A 87 -2.29 0.14 -20.19
N ASP A 88 -2.40 -1.18 -20.31
CA ASP A 88 -3.54 -1.87 -20.91
C ASP A 88 -4.27 -2.78 -19.91
N ARG A 89 -3.68 -2.93 -18.72
CA ARG A 89 -4.16 -3.78 -17.65
C ARG A 89 -4.05 -3.08 -16.32
N ALA A 90 -5.05 -3.31 -15.47
CA ALA A 90 -5.09 -2.78 -14.13
C ALA A 90 -5.79 -3.74 -13.18
N VAL A 91 -5.32 -3.81 -11.93
CA VAL A 91 -6.02 -4.48 -10.83
C VAL A 91 -6.21 -3.47 -9.71
N ILE A 92 -7.46 -3.20 -9.36
CA ILE A 92 -7.83 -2.23 -8.33
C ILE A 92 -8.59 -2.95 -7.24
N LEU A 93 -8.05 -2.93 -6.02
CA LEU A 93 -8.62 -3.55 -4.84
C LEU A 93 -8.91 -2.45 -3.83
N LEU A 94 -10.16 -2.22 -3.48
CA LEU A 94 -10.57 -1.17 -2.56
C LEU A 94 -11.49 -1.75 -1.48
N ASP A 95 -11.03 -1.75 -0.24
CA ASP A 95 -11.83 -2.18 0.90
C ASP A 95 -12.79 -1.06 1.31
N LYS A 96 -13.99 -1.00 0.70
CA LYS A 96 -14.99 0.05 0.95
C LYS A 96 -16.16 -0.40 1.83
N ASP A 97 -16.25 -1.69 2.18
CA ASP A 97 -17.39 -2.25 2.92
C ASP A 97 -17.32 -1.93 4.42
N PHE A 98 -17.67 -0.70 4.77
CA PHE A 98 -17.69 -0.22 6.15
C PHE A 98 -18.81 -0.86 7.00
N ASN A 99 -19.79 -1.54 6.39
CA ASN A 99 -20.82 -2.28 7.12
C ASN A 99 -20.24 -3.51 7.82
N ARG A 100 -19.08 -4.00 7.38
CA ARG A 100 -18.34 -5.12 8.00
C ARG A 100 -17.24 -4.61 8.92
N ALA A 101 -17.63 -3.92 9.99
CA ALA A 101 -16.69 -3.31 10.94
C ALA A 101 -15.64 -4.30 11.50
N ALA A 102 -15.92 -5.60 11.56
CA ALA A 102 -14.98 -6.62 12.01
C ALA A 102 -13.81 -6.90 11.05
N SER A 103 -13.95 -6.62 9.74
CA SER A 103 -12.93 -6.90 8.71
C SER A 103 -12.55 -5.68 7.87
N PHE A 104 -13.18 -4.54 8.10
CA PHE A 104 -12.95 -3.30 7.37
C PHE A 104 -11.62 -2.60 7.75
N THR A 105 -10.81 -2.27 6.74
CA THR A 105 -9.46 -1.68 6.87
C THR A 105 -9.29 -0.36 6.11
N ALA A 106 -10.19 -0.02 5.18
CA ALA A 106 -10.03 1.13 4.28
C ALA A 106 -8.68 1.15 3.53
N LEU A 107 -8.10 -0.03 3.27
CA LEU A 107 -6.93 -0.20 2.42
C LEU A 107 -7.33 -0.24 0.95
N GLY A 108 -6.47 0.30 0.09
CA GLY A 108 -6.64 0.22 -1.35
C GLY A 108 -5.33 -0.09 -2.06
N ASN A 109 -5.37 -0.92 -3.08
CA ASN A 109 -4.23 -1.19 -3.95
C ASN A 109 -4.63 -0.93 -5.40
N LEU A 110 -3.84 -0.14 -6.10
CA LEU A 110 -3.97 0.08 -7.54
C LEU A 110 -2.70 -0.44 -8.22
N TYR A 111 -2.86 -1.45 -9.06
CA TYR A 111 -1.80 -2.01 -9.87
C TYR A 111 -2.01 -1.64 -11.33
N LEU A 112 -0.99 -1.08 -11.97
CA LEU A 112 -1.03 -0.73 -13.40
C LEU A 112 0.06 -1.51 -14.12
N ILE A 113 -0.30 -2.20 -15.19
CA ILE A 113 0.57 -3.12 -15.92
C ILE A 113 0.72 -2.60 -17.35
N SER A 114 1.95 -2.32 -17.75
CA SER A 114 2.22 -1.72 -19.05
C SER A 114 1.94 -2.72 -20.17
N ARG A 115 1.45 -2.22 -21.30
CA ARG A 115 1.35 -2.97 -22.56
C ARG A 115 2.69 -3.58 -23.05
N ARG A 116 3.81 -3.07 -22.55
CA ARG A 116 5.16 -3.60 -22.83
C ARG A 116 5.50 -4.84 -21.99
N LEU A 117 4.89 -4.98 -20.81
CA LEU A 117 5.17 -6.05 -19.86
C LEU A 117 4.37 -7.30 -20.22
N GLN A 118 4.94 -8.21 -21.00
CA GLN A 118 4.18 -9.36 -21.51
C GLN A 118 3.65 -10.29 -20.40
N GLN A 119 4.44 -10.53 -19.35
CA GLN A 119 4.07 -11.44 -18.27
C GLN A 119 3.92 -10.70 -16.94
N ALA A 120 2.68 -10.62 -16.47
CA ALA A 120 2.29 -10.18 -15.15
C ALA A 120 1.08 -11.03 -14.73
N ASP A 121 1.34 -12.01 -13.86
CA ASP A 121 0.33 -12.94 -13.36
C ASP A 121 0.02 -12.63 -11.89
N LEU A 122 -1.25 -12.69 -11.53
CA LEU A 122 -1.74 -12.52 -10.16
C LEU A 122 -2.02 -13.90 -9.56
N TRP A 123 -1.63 -14.09 -8.31
CA TRP A 123 -1.92 -15.32 -7.58
C TRP A 123 -3.37 -15.36 -7.12
N ASP A 124 -4.02 -16.48 -7.37
CA ASP A 124 -5.30 -16.84 -6.81
C ASP A 124 -5.06 -17.74 -5.58
N TRP A 125 -5.34 -17.20 -4.39
CA TRP A 125 -5.16 -17.88 -3.10
C TRP A 125 -6.11 -19.07 -2.91
N ALA A 126 -7.26 -19.08 -3.59
CA ALA A 126 -8.24 -20.16 -3.49
C ALA A 126 -7.90 -21.31 -4.44
N ALA A 127 -7.49 -20.99 -5.68
CA ALA A 127 -7.09 -21.95 -6.70
C ALA A 127 -5.60 -22.35 -6.61
N GLU A 128 -4.83 -21.68 -5.76
CA GLU A 128 -3.39 -21.89 -5.53
C GLU A 128 -2.57 -21.90 -6.82
N ARG A 129 -2.85 -20.93 -7.71
CA ARG A 129 -2.18 -20.79 -8.99
C ARG A 129 -2.10 -19.35 -9.46
N TYR A 130 -1.12 -19.08 -10.30
CA TYR A 130 -1.04 -17.82 -11.03
C TYR A 130 -2.02 -17.81 -12.19
N ARG A 131 -2.71 -16.68 -12.37
CA ARG A 131 -3.53 -16.38 -13.54
C ARG A 131 -3.02 -15.10 -14.22
N PRO A 132 -3.06 -15.02 -15.56
CA PRO A 132 -2.77 -13.78 -16.23
C PRO A 132 -3.80 -12.71 -15.81
N VAL A 133 -3.34 -11.47 -15.70
CA VAL A 133 -4.25 -10.32 -15.57
C VAL A 133 -4.70 -9.89 -16.95
N GLU A 134 -6.01 -9.64 -17.11
CA GLU A 134 -6.61 -9.24 -18.38
C GLU A 134 -7.46 -7.98 -18.19
N GLY A 135 -7.27 -6.98 -19.06
CA GLY A 135 -7.99 -5.72 -19.01
C GLY A 135 -7.95 -5.03 -17.62
N HIS A 136 -9.04 -4.37 -17.26
CA HIS A 136 -9.19 -3.70 -15.98
C HIS A 136 -10.07 -4.53 -15.04
N GLU A 137 -9.50 -4.98 -13.93
CA GLU A 137 -10.17 -5.73 -12.86
C GLU A 137 -10.36 -4.81 -11.66
N VAL A 138 -11.60 -4.53 -11.27
CA VAL A 138 -11.92 -3.59 -10.18
C VAL A 138 -12.78 -4.27 -9.13
N HIS A 139 -12.25 -4.38 -7.92
CA HIS A 139 -12.90 -4.97 -6.75
C HIS A 139 -13.07 -3.92 -5.66
N THR A 140 -14.32 -3.56 -5.36
CA THR A 140 -14.68 -2.47 -4.42
C THR A 140 -15.50 -2.94 -3.22
N GLY A 141 -15.80 -4.24 -3.13
CA GLY A 141 -16.60 -4.84 -2.05
C GLY A 141 -15.75 -5.42 -0.92
N ASP A 142 -16.23 -6.50 -0.30
CA ASP A 142 -15.47 -7.21 0.72
C ASP A 142 -14.27 -7.93 0.13
N LEU A 143 -13.08 -7.36 0.33
CA LEU A 143 -11.83 -7.96 -0.13
C LEU A 143 -11.48 -9.28 0.59
N ALA A 144 -12.14 -9.63 1.69
CA ALA A 144 -11.98 -10.96 2.30
C ALA A 144 -12.71 -12.07 1.51
N ALA A 145 -13.59 -11.70 0.57
CA ALA A 145 -14.36 -12.64 -0.24
C ALA A 145 -13.75 -12.92 -1.62
N ILE A 146 -12.69 -12.18 -2.01
CA ILE A 146 -11.98 -12.39 -3.27
C ILE A 146 -10.76 -13.28 -3.06
N SER A 147 -10.33 -13.93 -4.12
CA SER A 147 -9.21 -14.89 -4.08
C SER A 147 -7.87 -14.26 -4.42
N GLU A 148 -7.87 -13.03 -4.94
CA GLU A 148 -6.74 -12.28 -5.47
C GLU A 148 -5.90 -11.60 -4.40
N ALA A 149 -6.41 -11.55 -3.16
CA ALA A 149 -5.78 -10.86 -2.06
C ALA A 149 -5.96 -11.61 -0.74
N ASP A 150 -4.93 -11.53 0.10
CA ASP A 150 -4.99 -11.94 1.50
C ASP A 150 -5.04 -10.66 2.35
N LYS A 151 -6.14 -10.47 3.05
CA LYS A 151 -6.40 -9.30 3.90
C LYS A 151 -6.57 -9.76 5.34
N ASP A 152 -5.97 -9.02 6.27
CA ASP A 152 -6.28 -9.18 7.69
C ASP A 152 -6.39 -7.82 8.39
N LYS A 153 -7.32 -7.74 9.34
CA LYS A 153 -7.46 -6.59 10.22
C LYS A 153 -6.82 -6.94 11.56
N PHE A 154 -5.98 -6.04 12.09
CA PHE A 154 -5.26 -6.35 13.32
C PHE A 154 -6.21 -6.55 14.52
N PRO A 155 -5.94 -7.54 15.38
CA PRO A 155 -6.70 -7.78 16.60
C PRO A 155 -6.84 -6.54 17.47
N GLN A 156 -8.04 -6.35 18.01
CA GLN A 156 -8.37 -5.19 18.85
C GLN A 156 -7.51 -5.12 20.14
N GLU A 157 -7.06 -6.27 20.63
CA GLU A 157 -6.18 -6.40 21.79
C GLU A 157 -4.77 -5.80 21.58
N TYR A 158 -4.34 -5.62 20.31
CA TYR A 158 -3.10 -4.90 20.02
C TYR A 158 -3.27 -3.39 20.16
N PHE A 159 -4.50 -2.93 20.32
CA PHE A 159 -4.85 -1.52 20.47
C PHE A 159 -5.97 -1.28 21.48
N PRO A 160 -5.77 -1.69 22.75
CA PRO A 160 -6.86 -1.79 23.73
C PRO A 160 -7.54 -0.46 24.06
N ASN A 161 -6.82 0.66 23.91
CA ASN A 161 -7.32 2.00 24.23
C ASN A 161 -8.18 2.63 23.13
N CYS A 162 -8.35 1.98 21.98
CA CYS A 162 -9.10 2.52 20.86
C CYS A 162 -10.30 1.61 20.56
N LYS A 163 -11.53 2.11 20.66
CA LYS A 163 -12.73 1.28 20.50
C LYS A 163 -12.91 0.73 19.08
N TRP A 164 -12.37 1.41 18.07
CA TRP A 164 -12.53 1.05 16.67
C TRP A 164 -11.26 1.40 15.88
N SER A 165 -10.73 0.40 15.17
CA SER A 165 -9.55 0.54 14.33
C SER A 165 -9.84 0.07 12.91
N ARG A 166 -9.18 0.68 11.93
CA ARG A 166 -9.15 0.26 10.52
C ARG A 166 -7.75 -0.24 10.11
N LYS A 167 -6.91 -0.60 11.09
CA LYS A 167 -5.52 -0.98 10.87
C LYS A 167 -5.42 -2.46 10.49
N GLY A 168 -4.56 -2.77 9.54
CA GLY A 168 -4.43 -4.11 8.96
C GLY A 168 -3.39 -4.16 7.87
N TYR A 169 -3.43 -5.23 7.09
CA TYR A 169 -2.65 -5.35 5.87
C TYR A 169 -3.49 -5.92 4.71
N LEU A 170 -3.04 -5.65 3.49
CA LEU A 170 -3.58 -6.23 2.26
C LEU A 170 -2.42 -6.72 1.38
N ARG A 171 -2.30 -8.03 1.24
CA ARG A 171 -1.24 -8.72 0.50
C ARG A 171 -1.78 -9.21 -0.85
N THR A 172 -0.98 -9.01 -1.89
CA THR A 172 -1.18 -9.63 -3.22
C THR A 172 0.12 -10.30 -3.64
N ARG A 173 0.03 -11.41 -4.37
CA ARG A 173 1.19 -12.15 -4.86
C ARG A 173 1.24 -12.08 -6.38
N TRP A 174 2.39 -11.69 -6.91
CA TRP A 174 2.60 -11.44 -8.33
C TRP A 174 3.71 -12.32 -8.89
N ARG A 175 3.59 -12.68 -10.16
CA ARG A 175 4.69 -13.19 -10.98
C ARG A 175 4.93 -12.22 -12.13
N ILE A 176 6.03 -11.49 -12.06
CA ILE A 176 6.41 -10.47 -13.05
C ILE A 176 7.64 -10.98 -13.79
N ARG A 177 7.51 -11.27 -15.09
CA ARG A 177 8.56 -11.92 -15.91
C ARG A 177 9.21 -13.13 -15.22
N GLY A 178 8.39 -13.99 -14.62
CA GLY A 178 8.85 -15.19 -13.89
C GLY A 178 9.38 -14.94 -12.48
N THR A 179 9.52 -13.69 -12.03
CA THR A 179 9.91 -13.37 -10.64
C THR A 179 8.67 -13.30 -9.77
N GLU A 180 8.61 -14.14 -8.74
CA GLU A 180 7.53 -14.17 -7.76
C GLU A 180 7.80 -13.21 -6.60
N ILE A 181 6.84 -12.35 -6.29
CA ILE A 181 6.92 -11.37 -5.19
C ILE A 181 5.57 -11.19 -4.51
N ASP A 182 5.58 -10.97 -3.19
CA ASP A 182 4.42 -10.42 -2.49
C ASP A 182 4.55 -8.91 -2.32
N LEU A 183 3.46 -8.20 -2.57
CA LEU A 183 3.32 -6.77 -2.32
C LEU A 183 2.30 -6.59 -1.21
N VAL A 184 2.74 -5.97 -0.10
CA VAL A 184 1.97 -5.90 1.14
C VAL A 184 1.75 -4.45 1.52
N ASN A 185 0.50 -4.00 1.39
CA ASN A 185 0.05 -2.71 1.88
C ASN A 185 -0.21 -2.83 3.38
N ILE A 186 0.54 -2.09 4.20
CA ILE A 186 0.38 -2.13 5.66
C ILE A 186 -0.09 -0.79 6.21
N HIS A 187 -0.97 -0.84 7.21
CA HIS A 187 -1.40 0.35 7.93
C HIS A 187 -1.38 0.07 9.43
N LEU A 188 -0.34 0.56 10.10
CA LEU A 188 -0.14 0.35 11.53
C LEU A 188 -0.82 1.43 12.38
N PHE A 189 -0.88 1.18 13.69
CA PHE A 189 -1.53 2.08 14.65
C PHE A 189 -0.83 3.45 14.73
N HIS A 190 -1.63 4.52 14.65
CA HIS A 190 -1.17 5.89 14.88
C HIS A 190 -1.29 6.26 16.35
N ASP A 191 -0.49 7.24 16.75
CA ASP A 191 -0.62 7.92 18.03
C ASP A 191 -1.90 8.76 18.08
N ALA A 192 -2.46 8.95 19.28
CA ALA A 192 -3.59 9.86 19.47
C ALA A 192 -3.22 11.33 19.20
N CYS A 193 -1.97 11.73 19.51
CA CYS A 193 -1.46 13.07 19.29
C CYS A 193 0.04 13.03 18.95
N ASN A 194 0.43 13.68 17.86
CA ASN A 194 1.83 13.71 17.41
C ASN A 194 2.73 14.48 18.38
N MET A 195 2.22 15.52 19.03
CA MET A 195 2.99 16.30 20.01
C MET A 195 3.31 15.46 21.25
N ILE A 196 2.31 14.77 21.80
CA ILE A 196 2.49 13.86 22.94
C ILE A 196 3.46 12.72 22.56
N ALA A 197 3.38 12.20 21.33
CA ALA A 197 4.30 11.17 20.85
C ALA A 197 5.77 11.62 20.82
N ILE A 198 6.02 12.91 20.59
CA ILE A 198 7.35 13.53 20.64
C ILE A 198 7.79 13.72 22.09
N GLU A 199 6.92 14.26 22.95
CA GLU A 199 7.21 14.49 24.39
C GLU A 199 7.49 13.19 25.14
N THR A 200 6.75 12.13 24.81
CA THR A 200 6.85 10.82 25.48
C THR A 200 7.78 9.85 24.75
N SER A 201 8.64 10.35 23.85
CA SER A 201 9.43 9.50 22.94
C SER A 201 10.40 8.54 23.68
N PRO A 202 10.44 7.24 23.33
CA PRO A 202 9.66 6.59 22.26
C PRO A 202 8.18 6.47 22.64
N SER A 203 7.31 6.80 21.68
CA SER A 203 5.87 6.81 21.90
C SER A 203 5.36 5.48 22.51
N PRO A 204 4.40 5.52 23.45
CA PRO A 204 3.76 4.32 23.98
C PRO A 204 3.11 3.42 22.91
N TYR A 205 2.80 3.98 21.74
CA TYR A 205 2.17 3.29 20.62
C TYR A 205 3.19 2.52 19.77
N SER A 206 4.50 2.73 19.99
CA SER A 206 5.57 2.00 19.29
C SER A 206 5.45 0.49 19.49
N GLU A 207 5.11 0.04 20.69
CA GLU A 207 4.93 -1.36 21.03
C GLU A 207 3.69 -1.98 20.34
N ASN A 208 2.63 -1.20 20.15
CA ASN A 208 1.46 -1.64 19.40
C ASN A 208 1.80 -1.85 17.92
N ARG A 209 2.57 -0.92 17.33
CA ARG A 209 3.06 -1.06 15.95
C ARG A 209 4.00 -2.25 15.80
N ARG A 210 4.90 -2.47 16.76
CA ARG A 210 5.80 -3.63 16.80
C ARG A 210 5.01 -4.93 16.81
N ARG A 211 4.02 -5.06 17.70
CA ARG A 211 3.15 -6.25 17.78
C ARG A 211 2.37 -6.50 16.49
N ALA A 212 1.78 -5.48 15.89
CA ALA A 212 1.08 -5.61 14.61
C ALA A 212 2.00 -6.02 13.46
N LEU A 213 3.19 -5.42 13.35
CA LEU A 213 4.16 -5.81 12.32
C LEU A 213 4.66 -7.24 12.54
N GLN A 214 4.93 -7.63 13.79
CA GLN A 214 5.32 -9.00 14.12
C GLN A 214 4.22 -10.00 13.76
N HIS A 215 2.96 -9.71 14.08
CA HIS A 215 1.80 -10.53 13.67
C HIS A 215 1.75 -10.73 12.15
N THR A 216 1.93 -9.66 11.36
CA THR A 216 1.99 -9.77 9.89
C THR A 216 3.10 -10.70 9.44
N LEU A 217 4.31 -10.53 9.97
CA LEU A 217 5.47 -11.34 9.59
C LEU A 217 5.33 -12.80 10.02
N ASP A 218 4.84 -13.06 11.23
CA ASP A 218 4.62 -14.40 11.76
C ASP A 218 3.59 -15.14 10.92
N ARG A 219 2.50 -14.46 10.52
CA ARG A 219 1.49 -15.04 9.63
C ARG A 219 2.05 -15.42 8.27
N PHE A 220 2.95 -14.61 7.71
CA PHE A 220 3.60 -14.95 6.43
C PHE A 220 4.59 -16.11 6.59
N HIS A 221 5.36 -16.16 7.69
CA HIS A 221 6.29 -17.28 7.92
C HIS A 221 5.58 -18.60 8.20
N ALA A 222 4.43 -18.55 8.87
CA ALA A 222 3.59 -19.71 9.18
C ALA A 222 2.54 -20.01 8.09
N ASP A 223 2.66 -19.37 6.93
CA ASP A 223 1.74 -19.55 5.83
C ASP A 223 1.80 -21.00 5.31
N ARG A 224 0.64 -21.52 4.88
CA ARG A 224 0.55 -22.82 4.21
C ARG A 224 1.09 -22.76 2.77
N HIS A 225 1.13 -21.56 2.20
CA HIS A 225 1.62 -21.31 0.85
C HIS A 225 3.14 -21.12 0.85
N SER A 226 3.79 -21.32 -0.30
CA SER A 226 5.24 -21.12 -0.42
C SER A 226 5.62 -19.68 -0.06
N ASN A 227 6.74 -19.53 0.66
CA ASN A 227 7.31 -18.21 0.92
C ASN A 227 7.99 -17.68 -0.35
N VAL A 228 7.65 -16.45 -0.71
CA VAL A 228 8.30 -15.69 -1.79
C VAL A 228 8.86 -14.38 -1.21
N PRO A 229 9.85 -13.75 -1.86
CA PRO A 229 10.30 -12.42 -1.45
C PRO A 229 9.15 -11.43 -1.39
N PHE A 230 9.14 -10.54 -0.40
CA PHE A 230 8.04 -9.60 -0.22
C PHE A 230 8.53 -8.16 0.01
N PHE A 231 7.78 -7.21 -0.53
CA PHE A 231 7.90 -5.80 -0.23
C PHE A 231 6.74 -5.38 0.67
N ILE A 232 7.05 -4.91 1.88
CA ILE A 232 6.08 -4.29 2.78
C ILE A 232 6.27 -2.79 2.71
N PHE A 233 5.25 -2.09 2.25
CA PHE A 233 5.22 -0.63 2.20
C PHE A 233 3.81 -0.14 2.51
N GLY A 234 3.71 1.06 3.04
CA GLY A 234 2.46 1.51 3.63
C GLY A 234 2.65 2.60 4.66
N ASP A 235 1.59 2.88 5.40
CA ASP A 235 1.63 3.77 6.55
C ASP A 235 2.03 2.98 7.81
N PHE A 236 3.34 2.87 8.02
CA PHE A 236 3.90 2.29 9.24
C PHE A 236 3.61 3.13 10.50
N ASN A 237 3.20 4.39 10.35
CA ASN A 237 2.99 5.31 11.47
C ASN A 237 4.18 5.43 12.44
N PHE A 238 5.40 5.10 12.02
CA PHE A 238 6.60 5.27 12.82
C PHE A 238 6.87 6.74 13.06
N ARG A 239 7.22 7.06 14.31
CA ARG A 239 7.53 8.42 14.76
C ARG A 239 9.00 8.52 15.08
N VAL A 240 9.56 9.69 14.86
CA VAL A 240 10.97 9.96 15.17
C VAL A 240 11.20 9.80 16.68
N ASN A 241 12.27 9.09 17.04
CA ASN A 241 12.75 9.03 18.43
C ASN A 241 13.48 10.35 18.78
N ALA A 242 12.72 11.41 19.05
CA ALA A 242 13.25 12.75 19.24
C ALA A 242 14.30 12.82 20.37
N HIS A 243 14.04 12.16 21.50
CA HIS A 243 14.99 12.08 22.61
C HIS A 243 16.30 11.38 22.21
N GLY A 244 16.21 10.29 21.43
CA GLY A 244 17.38 9.61 20.89
C GLY A 244 18.21 10.51 19.97
N VAL A 245 17.55 11.22 19.05
CA VAL A 245 18.21 12.15 18.12
C VAL A 245 18.92 13.27 18.88
N VAL A 246 18.25 13.91 19.85
CA VAL A 246 18.85 14.98 20.66
C VAL A 246 20.06 14.47 21.47
N LYS A 247 19.99 13.25 22.03
CA LYS A 247 21.13 12.66 22.75
C LYS A 247 22.36 12.46 21.85
N VAL A 248 22.17 11.97 20.63
CA VAL A 248 23.25 11.79 19.66
C VAL A 248 23.85 13.14 19.27
N ILE A 249 23.02 14.09 18.85
CA ILE A 249 23.47 15.42 18.42
C ILE A 249 24.14 16.18 19.57
N GLY A 250 23.53 16.19 20.76
CA GLY A 250 24.07 16.84 21.95
C GLY A 250 25.35 16.18 22.48
N GLY A 251 25.51 14.87 22.28
CA GLY A 251 26.74 14.14 22.55
C GLY A 251 27.88 14.49 21.58
N VAL A 252 27.55 14.73 20.31
CA VAL A 252 28.51 15.18 19.28
C VAL A 252 28.98 16.61 19.54
N ILE A 253 28.09 17.52 19.97
CA ILE A 253 28.44 18.92 20.28
C ILE A 253 29.34 19.05 21.52
N ARG A 254 29.29 18.10 22.46
CA ARG A 254 30.18 18.10 23.64
C ARG A 254 31.59 17.55 23.38
N LEU A 255 31.83 17.00 22.19
CA LEU A 255 33.13 16.42 21.79
C LEU A 255 33.90 17.28 20.77
N SER A 256 33.39 18.48 20.46
CA SER A 256 34.04 19.52 19.64
C SER A 256 34.39 20.73 20.48
#